data_AF-A0A060C6R7-F1
#
_entry.id   AF-A0A060C6R7-F1
#
_cell.length_a   1.000
_cell.length_b   1.000
_cell.length_c   1.000
_cell.angle_alpha   90.00
_cell.angle_beta   90.00
_cell.angle_gamma   90.00
#
_symmetry.space_group_name_H-M   'P 1'
#
loop_
_entity.id
_entity.type
_entity.pdbx_description
1 polymer ?
#
loop_
_entity_poly.entity_id
_entity_poly.type
_entity_poly.pdbx_seq_one_letter_code
_entity_poly.pdbx_strand_id
1 'polypeptide(L)'
;MVVLANEIVTGQVLMYEKDIWKIVPRRAFRAGMCTELIDANGGFVVPGFINEHIHGCDGADTMDDDHGEALAAMQKYFRLQGSLLLPTTMTYDRKRIERTLSRI
;
A
#
# COMPACT_ATOMS: atom_id res chain seq x y z
N MET A 1 -2.84 -3.86 17.71
CA MET A 1 -4.30 -3.88 17.48
C MET A 1 -4.55 -4.14 16.02
N VAL A 2 -5.61 -4.85 15.64
CA VAL A 2 -5.95 -5.10 14.22
C VAL A 2 -7.20 -4.31 13.87
N VAL A 3 -7.14 -3.53 12.79
CA VAL A 3 -8.28 -2.76 12.29
C VAL A 3 -9.00 -3.56 11.21
N LEU A 4 -10.26 -3.87 11.47
CA LEU A 4 -11.18 -4.51 10.53
C LEU A 4 -12.12 -3.44 9.94
N ALA A 5 -12.96 -3.83 8.99
CA ALA A 5 -13.84 -2.90 8.27
C ALA A 5 -14.76 -2.07 9.18
N ASN A 6 -15.19 -2.65 10.30
CA ASN A 6 -16.22 -2.08 11.18
C ASN A 6 -15.80 -2.02 12.66
N GLU A 7 -14.62 -2.52 13.01
CA GLU A 7 -14.18 -2.60 14.41
C GLU A 7 -12.65 -2.63 14.54
N ILE A 8 -12.18 -2.34 15.76
CA ILE A 8 -10.78 -2.48 16.15
C ILE A 8 -10.71 -3.59 17.20
N VAL A 9 -9.97 -4.65 16.89
CA VAL A 9 -9.84 -5.81 17.77
C VAL A 9 -8.47 -5.84 18.45
N THR A 10 -8.47 -6.21 19.73
CA THR A 10 -7.27 -6.38 20.56
C THR A 10 -7.02 -7.86 20.85
N GLY A 11 -5.78 -8.20 21.21
CA GLY A 11 -5.40 -9.58 21.54
C GLY A 11 -5.46 -10.58 20.38
N GLN A 12 -5.43 -10.11 19.13
CA GLN A 12 -5.43 -10.94 17.94
C GLN A 12 -4.01 -11.13 17.36
N VAL A 13 -3.85 -12.20 16.59
CA VAL A 13 -2.70 -12.48 15.73
C VAL A 13 -3.22 -12.60 14.30
N LEU A 14 -2.68 -11.79 13.38
CA LEU A 14 -2.95 -11.88 11.95
C LEU A 14 -1.91 -12.81 11.33
N MET A 15 -2.39 -13.86 10.65
CA MET A 15 -1.56 -14.86 9.98
C MET A 15 -1.68 -14.66 8.47
N TYR A 16 -0.55 -14.50 7.79
CA TYR A 16 -0.51 -14.23 6.36
C TYR A 16 0.73 -14.86 5.70
N GLU A 17 0.66 -15.02 4.39
CA GLU A 17 1.81 -15.23 3.51
C GLU A 17 1.71 -14.25 2.33
N LYS A 18 1.20 -14.71 1.17
CA LYS A 18 0.77 -13.80 0.09
C LYS A 18 -0.58 -13.15 0.41
N ASP A 19 -1.48 -13.96 0.96
CA ASP A 19 -2.83 -13.55 1.34
C ASP A 19 -2.98 -13.63 2.87
N ILE A 20 -3.93 -12.89 3.42
CA ILE A 20 -4.31 -13.02 4.83
C ILE A 20 -5.08 -14.34 4.99
N TRP A 21 -4.52 -15.29 5.74
CA TRP A 21 -5.13 -16.61 5.93
C TRP A 21 -6.17 -16.58 7.05
N LYS A 22 -5.79 -16.04 8.21
CA LYS A 22 -6.62 -16.05 9.42
C LYS A 22 -6.27 -14.89 10.33
N ILE A 23 -7.25 -14.46 11.12
CA ILE A 23 -7.06 -13.61 12.29
C ILE A 23 -7.57 -14.42 13.48
N VAL A 24 -6.70 -14.72 14.43
CA VAL A 24 -7.02 -15.62 15.57
C VAL A 24 -6.72 -14.95 16.90
N PRO A 25 -7.48 -15.27 17.97
CA PRO A 25 -7.14 -14.82 19.31
C PRO A 25 -5.75 -15.34 19.71
N ARG A 26 -4.95 -14.54 20.41
CA ARG A 26 -3.58 -14.91 20.85
C ARG A 26 -3.54 -16.22 21.64
N ARG A 27 -4.60 -16.56 22.38
CA ARG A 27 -4.74 -17.85 23.10
C ARG A 27 -4.80 -19.08 22.19
N ALA A 28 -5.22 -18.92 20.94
CA ALA A 28 -5.32 -19.99 19.95
C ALA A 28 -4.05 -20.11 19.08
N PHE A 29 -3.18 -19.10 19.12
CA PHE A 29 -1.90 -19.11 18.40
C PHE A 29 -0.84 -19.93 19.16
N ARG A 30 -0.01 -20.66 18.42
CA ARG A 30 1.17 -21.37 18.94
C ARG A 30 2.36 -21.05 18.04
N ALA A 31 3.55 -20.90 18.63
CA ALA A 31 4.76 -20.50 17.89
C ALA A 31 5.08 -21.40 16.68
N GLY A 32 4.76 -22.70 16.74
CA GLY A 32 4.93 -23.62 15.62
C GLY A 32 3.97 -23.42 14.44
N MET A 33 3.10 -22.41 14.46
CA MET A 33 2.15 -22.09 13.39
C MET A 33 2.68 -21.05 12.39
N CYS A 34 3.87 -20.49 12.61
CA CYS A 34 4.50 -19.51 11.73
C CYS A 34 6.02 -19.72 11.69
N THR A 35 6.66 -19.19 10.65
CA THR A 35 8.12 -19.12 10.54
C THR A 35 8.70 -17.84 11.15
N GLU A 36 7.90 -16.78 11.17
CA GLU A 36 8.27 -15.47 11.70
C GLU A 36 7.11 -14.89 12.52
N LEU A 37 7.45 -14.20 13.61
CA LEU A 37 6.50 -13.50 14.46
C LEU A 37 6.94 -12.06 14.65
N ILE A 38 6.11 -11.12 14.21
CA ILE A 38 6.33 -9.69 14.34
C ILE A 38 5.43 -9.16 15.46
N ASP A 39 6.03 -8.56 16.49
CA ASP A 39 5.28 -7.82 17.52
C ASP A 39 5.07 -6.37 17.05
N ALA A 40 3.82 -5.97 16.88
CA ALA A 40 3.44 -4.61 16.51
C ALA A 40 3.72 -3.57 17.61
N ASN A 41 4.21 -3.99 18.79
CA ASN A 41 4.62 -3.13 19.91
C ASN A 41 3.55 -2.11 20.32
N GLY A 42 2.30 -2.58 20.43
CA GLY A 42 1.14 -1.74 20.75
C GLY A 42 0.57 -0.94 19.57
N GLY A 43 1.22 -0.95 18.41
CA GLY A 43 0.76 -0.28 17.19
C GLY A 43 -0.48 -0.90 16.54
N PHE A 44 -0.92 -0.28 15.46
CA PHE A 44 -2.03 -0.75 14.63
C PHE A 44 -1.51 -1.52 13.42
N VAL A 45 -2.17 -2.65 13.13
CA VAL A 45 -2.07 -3.37 11.86
C VAL A 45 -3.34 -3.06 11.09
N VAL A 46 -3.18 -2.45 9.92
CA VAL A 46 -4.26 -1.95 9.06
C VAL A 46 -4.06 -2.48 7.64
N PRO A 47 -5.13 -2.56 6.83
CA PRO A 47 -4.96 -2.70 5.38
C PRO A 47 -4.10 -1.55 4.83
N GLY A 48 -3.26 -1.85 3.84
CA GLY A 48 -2.51 -0.80 3.15
C GLY A 48 -3.46 0.21 2.52
N PHE A 49 -3.07 1.49 2.54
CA PHE A 49 -3.92 2.54 1.99
C PHE A 49 -3.90 2.55 0.46
N ILE A 50 -4.98 3.04 -0.15
CA ILE A 50 -5.03 3.32 -1.58
C ILE A 50 -5.21 4.83 -1.71
N ASN A 51 -4.20 5.50 -2.27
CA ASN A 51 -4.32 6.91 -2.60
C ASN A 51 -4.96 7.04 -3.99
N GLU A 52 -6.24 7.39 -4.00
CA GLU A 52 -7.03 7.53 -5.23
C GLU A 52 -6.66 8.73 -6.09
N HIS A 53 -5.92 9.70 -5.53
CA HIS A 53 -5.63 10.96 -6.20
C HIS A 53 -4.26 11.53 -5.81
N ILE A 54 -3.26 11.27 -6.65
CA ILE A 54 -1.92 11.84 -6.49
C ILE A 54 -1.26 12.18 -7.83
N HIS A 55 -0.69 13.37 -7.91
CA HIS A 55 0.05 13.84 -9.08
C HIS A 55 1.51 13.39 -9.04
N GLY A 56 2.21 13.67 -7.94
CA GLY A 56 3.62 13.33 -7.77
C GLY A 56 4.01 13.08 -6.33
N CYS A 57 5.12 12.37 -6.14
CA CYS A 57 5.77 12.14 -4.85
C CYS A 57 7.26 11.83 -5.04
N ASP A 58 8.06 12.02 -3.99
CA ASP A 58 9.49 11.68 -3.98
C ASP A 58 10.29 12.31 -5.15
N GLY A 59 9.91 13.52 -5.55
CA GLY A 59 10.56 14.25 -6.65
C GLY A 59 10.15 13.83 -8.06
N ALA A 60 9.20 12.91 -8.21
CA ALA A 60 8.66 12.45 -9.48
C ALA A 60 7.16 12.80 -9.63
N ASP A 61 6.69 13.06 -10.84
CA ASP A 61 5.30 13.36 -11.16
C ASP A 61 4.76 12.46 -12.30
N THR A 62 3.47 12.14 -12.23
CA THR A 62 2.73 11.37 -13.26
C THR A 62 2.89 12.00 -14.66
N MET A 63 3.02 13.33 -14.73
CA MET A 63 3.17 14.10 -15.97
C MET A 63 4.60 14.15 -16.52
N ASP A 64 5.59 13.56 -15.85
CA ASP A 64 6.99 13.52 -16.30
C ASP A 64 7.16 12.59 -17.50
N ASP A 65 7.73 13.10 -18.59
CA ASP A 65 7.89 12.36 -19.86
C ASP A 65 9.24 11.64 -19.93
N ASP A 66 9.42 10.68 -19.02
CA ASP A 66 10.71 10.05 -18.70
C ASP A 66 10.73 8.52 -18.93
N HIS A 67 9.92 8.05 -19.87
CA HIS A 67 9.81 6.62 -20.20
C HIS A 67 9.39 5.72 -19.02
N GLY A 68 8.72 6.27 -18.00
CA GLY A 68 8.12 5.52 -16.90
C GLY A 68 8.97 5.44 -15.64
N GLU A 69 10.13 6.10 -15.62
CA GLU A 69 10.99 6.19 -14.44
C GLU A 69 10.27 6.87 -13.26
N ALA A 70 9.54 7.96 -13.52
CA ALA A 70 8.75 8.67 -12.51
C ALA A 70 7.69 7.78 -11.88
N LEU A 71 6.91 7.06 -12.69
CA LEU A 71 5.89 6.14 -12.17
C LEU A 71 6.51 5.02 -11.34
N ALA A 72 7.66 4.46 -11.77
CA ALA A 72 8.37 3.44 -11.01
C ALA A 72 8.91 3.97 -9.67
N ALA A 73 9.43 5.20 -9.66
CA ALA A 73 9.90 5.88 -8.44
C ALA A 73 8.73 6.13 -7.47
N MET A 74 7.61 6.66 -7.98
CA MET A 74 6.39 6.89 -7.19
C MET A 74 5.86 5.58 -6.60
N GLN A 75 5.78 4.51 -7.40
CA GLN A 75 5.35 3.19 -6.91
C GLN A 75 6.29 2.64 -5.83
N LYS A 76 7.61 2.83 -5.97
CA LYS A 76 8.59 2.40 -4.96
C LYS A 76 8.38 3.15 -3.64
N TYR A 77 8.18 4.47 -3.70
CA TYR A 77 7.91 5.29 -2.53
C TYR A 77 6.64 4.80 -1.79
N PHE A 78 5.54 4.60 -2.50
CA PHE A 78 4.27 4.14 -1.92
C PHE A 78 4.36 2.74 -1.32
N ARG A 79 5.06 1.80 -1.96
CA ARG A 79 5.29 0.45 -1.41
C ARG A 79 5.99 0.50 -0.05
N LEU A 80 6.95 1.40 0.14
CA LEU A 80 7.64 1.57 1.43
C LEU A 80 6.73 2.13 2.52
N GLN A 81 5.71 2.89 2.15
CA GLN A 81 4.67 3.41 3.07
C GLN A 81 3.52 2.42 3.27
N GLY A 82 3.59 1.21 2.71
CA GLY A 82 2.50 0.23 2.78
C GLY A 82 1.23 0.68 2.06
N SER A 83 1.36 1.47 0.99
CA SER A 83 0.24 2.06 0.26
C SER A 83 0.34 1.81 -1.25
N LEU A 84 -0.80 1.91 -1.94
CA LEU A 84 -0.92 1.90 -3.40
C LEU A 84 -1.37 3.29 -3.88
N LEU A 85 -1.20 3.57 -5.16
CA LEU A 85 -1.59 4.84 -5.77
C LEU A 85 -2.39 4.66 -7.06
N LEU A 86 -3.23 5.65 -7.36
CA LEU A 86 -3.78 5.91 -8.69
C LEU A 86 -3.10 7.16 -9.26
N PRO A 87 -2.21 7.01 -10.27
CA PRO A 87 -1.54 8.15 -10.89
C PRO A 87 -2.55 9.12 -11.51
N THR A 88 -2.43 10.41 -11.18
CA THR A 88 -3.40 11.43 -11.58
C THR A 88 -2.76 12.47 -12.49
N THR A 89 -3.33 12.66 -13.67
CA THR A 89 -2.90 13.70 -14.60
C THR A 89 -3.26 15.12 -14.13
N MET A 90 -2.49 16.11 -14.55
CA MET A 90 -2.81 17.54 -14.41
C MET A 90 -3.38 18.12 -15.70
N THR A 91 -3.91 19.35 -15.63
CA THR A 91 -4.33 20.09 -16.83
C THR A 91 -3.13 20.41 -17.71
N TYR A 92 -3.13 19.91 -18.95
CA TYR A 92 -2.10 20.12 -19.95
C TYR A 92 -2.70 20.10 -21.37
N ASP A 93 -1.87 20.36 -22.39
CA ASP A 93 -2.30 20.15 -23.77
C ASP A 93 -2.68 18.69 -24.02
N ARG A 94 -3.64 18.48 -24.93
CA ARG A 94 -4.22 17.16 -25.21
C ARG A 94 -3.16 16.12 -25.56
N LYS A 95 -2.12 16.48 -26.32
CA LYS A 95 -1.09 15.52 -26.74
C LYS A 95 -0.29 15.03 -25.54
N ARG A 96 0.01 15.91 -24.58
CA ARG A 96 0.72 15.51 -23.36
C ARG A 96 -0.14 14.62 -22.48
N ILE A 97 -1.42 14.94 -22.30
CA ILE A 97 -2.36 14.07 -21.56
C ILE A 97 -2.43 12.68 -22.22
N GLU A 98 -2.62 12.60 -23.54
CA GLU A 98 -2.70 11.32 -24.26
C GLU A 98 -1.41 10.49 -24.14
N ARG A 99 -0.23 11.13 -24.20
CA ARG A 99 1.04 10.45 -23.95
C ARG A 99 1.13 9.91 -22.52
N THR A 100 0.76 10.72 -21.53
CA THR A 100 0.76 10.30 -20.13
C THR A 100 -0.20 9.12 -19.92
N LEU A 101 -1.41 9.16 -20.46
CA LEU A 101 -2.38 8.06 -20.35
C LEU A 101 -1.92 6.76 -21.02
N SER A 102 -1.06 6.83 -22.06
CA SER A 102 -0.57 5.64 -22.76
C SER A 102 0.48 4.81 -22.00
N ARG A 103 1.02 5.35 -20.90
CA ARG A 103 2.10 4.75 -20.10
C ARG A 103 1.71 4.42 -18.66
N ILE A 104 0.47 4.73 -18.26
CA ILE A 104 -0.10 4.36 -16.97
C ILE A 104 -0.91 3.08 -17.15
#